data_AF-A0A9P4NQT6-F1
#
_entry.id   AF-A0A9P4NQT6-F1
#
_cell.length_a   1.000
_cell.length_b   1.000
_cell.length_c   1.000
_cell.angle_alpha   90.00
_cell.angle_beta   90.00
_cell.angle_gamma   90.00
#
_symmetry.space_group_name_H-M   'P 1'
#
loop_
_entity.id
_entity.type
_entity.pdbx_description
1 polymer ?
#
loop_
_entity_poly.entity_id
_entity_poly.type
_entity_poly.pdbx_seq_one_letter_code
_entity_poly.pdbx_strand_id
1 'polypeptide(L)'
;MSGFSTALIVEDDVDWDVRIATQMQRLSGSARELFEVSDSDPAPYGTDWDVIWIGHCGEKAEDSAHLDYRDDSRVTTDGFHGFSKKLWMDEIPESHRRLQAAVQPICTFAYAVTAAGAQKILQTLGSGEDEAFDVGLQHRCTNEFLRCYTVVPQIMQHYEPKQGLGYVSNINKESGYGKSASDEVLGKAMGLTSNVVQSARCKALFDAQCLSPGTDRDYWGY
;
A
#
# COMPACT_ATOMS: atom_id res chain seq x y z
N MET A 1 -5.38 -24.61 13.87
CA MET A 1 -4.67 -23.49 13.22
C MET A 1 -4.62 -23.77 11.73
N SER A 2 -4.80 -22.76 10.88
CA SER A 2 -5.07 -22.88 9.43
C SER A 2 -3.89 -23.37 8.57
N GLY A 3 -2.71 -23.60 9.14
CA GLY A 3 -1.51 -24.05 8.40
C GLY A 3 -0.86 -22.99 7.51
N PHE A 4 -1.44 -21.79 7.41
CA PHE A 4 -0.87 -20.67 6.68
C PHE A 4 0.29 -20.04 7.45
N SER A 5 1.44 -19.87 6.78
CA SER A 5 2.64 -19.22 7.33
C SER A 5 2.59 -17.70 7.21
N THR A 6 1.79 -17.17 6.28
CA THR A 6 1.62 -15.74 5.99
C THR A 6 0.16 -15.41 5.69
N ALA A 7 -0.20 -14.14 5.85
CA ALA A 7 -1.47 -13.57 5.42
C ALA A 7 -1.23 -12.20 4.77
N LEU A 8 -2.08 -11.82 3.82
CA LEU A 8 -2.19 -10.45 3.31
C LEU A 8 -3.47 -9.83 3.86
N ILE A 9 -3.35 -8.69 4.52
CA ILE A 9 -4.45 -7.90 5.05
C ILE A 9 -4.62 -6.67 4.17
N VAL A 10 -5.86 -6.40 3.77
CA VAL A 10 -6.22 -5.30 2.87
C VAL A 10 -7.46 -4.62 3.45
N GLU A 11 -7.43 -3.29 3.57
CA GLU A 11 -8.60 -2.49 3.96
C GLU A 11 -9.69 -2.58 2.87
N ASP A 12 -10.97 -2.46 3.24
CA ASP A 12 -12.10 -2.74 2.33
C ASP A 12 -12.35 -1.66 1.27
N ASP A 13 -11.76 -0.47 1.47
CA ASP A 13 -11.77 0.66 0.55
C ASP A 13 -10.49 0.76 -0.31
N VAL A 14 -9.63 -0.27 -0.31
CA VAL A 14 -8.41 -0.29 -1.12
C VAL A 14 -8.62 -0.83 -2.52
N ASP A 15 -7.82 -0.31 -3.45
CA ASP A 15 -7.78 -0.68 -4.85
C ASP A 15 -6.33 -0.84 -5.34
N TRP A 16 -6.17 -1.48 -6.50
CA TRP A 16 -4.89 -1.86 -7.08
C TRP A 16 -4.94 -1.82 -8.61
N ASP A 17 -3.78 -1.96 -9.23
CA ASP A 17 -3.70 -2.01 -10.69
C ASP A 17 -4.18 -3.36 -11.23
N VAL A 18 -4.89 -3.41 -12.37
CA VAL A 18 -5.29 -4.67 -13.04
C VAL A 18 -4.10 -5.61 -13.30
N ARG A 19 -2.87 -5.08 -13.32
CA ARG A 19 -1.59 -5.80 -13.44
C ARG A 19 -1.05 -6.33 -12.10
N ILE A 20 -1.87 -6.39 -11.04
CA ILE A 20 -1.48 -6.81 -9.68
C ILE A 20 -0.72 -8.14 -9.66
N ALA A 21 -1.09 -9.13 -10.49
CA ALA A 21 -0.38 -10.40 -10.55
C ALA A 21 1.11 -10.21 -10.92
N THR A 22 1.39 -9.38 -11.91
CA THR A 22 2.76 -9.04 -12.32
C THR A 22 3.49 -8.21 -11.25
N GLN A 23 2.79 -7.26 -10.62
CA GLN A 23 3.35 -6.46 -9.52
C GLN A 23 3.78 -7.33 -8.35
N MET A 24 2.91 -8.25 -7.93
CA MET A 24 3.16 -9.17 -6.82
C MET A 24 4.24 -10.20 -7.16
N GLN A 25 4.35 -10.62 -8.43
CA GLN A 25 5.45 -11.49 -8.90
C GLN A 25 6.80 -10.77 -8.85
N ARG A 26 6.86 -9.50 -9.28
CA ARG A 26 8.07 -8.67 -9.19
C ARG A 26 8.49 -8.48 -7.74
N LEU A 27 7.55 -8.11 -6.87
CA LEU A 27 7.80 -8.00 -5.43
C LEU A 27 8.29 -9.33 -4.84
N SER A 28 7.73 -10.47 -5.26
CA SER A 28 8.17 -11.81 -4.83
C SER A 28 9.63 -12.06 -5.18
N GLY A 29 10.04 -11.80 -6.44
CA GLY A 29 11.43 -11.93 -6.86
C GLY A 29 12.36 -11.02 -6.06
N SER A 30 11.98 -9.76 -5.90
CA SER A 30 12.74 -8.75 -5.15
C SER A 30 12.87 -9.06 -3.66
N ALA A 31 11.81 -9.57 -3.03
CA ALA A 31 11.84 -10.01 -1.64
C ALA A 31 12.77 -11.21 -1.46
N ARG A 32 12.71 -12.18 -2.37
CA ARG A 32 13.60 -13.35 -2.32
C ARG A 32 15.07 -12.97 -2.47
N GLU A 33 15.38 -12.01 -3.34
CA GLU A 33 16.73 -11.48 -3.50
C GLU A 33 17.19 -10.70 -2.25
N LEU A 34 16.39 -9.75 -1.78
CA LEU A 34 16.75 -8.91 -0.63
C LEU A 34 16.90 -9.71 0.67
N PHE A 35 16.07 -10.74 0.87
CA PHE A 35 16.12 -11.58 2.07
C PHE A 35 17.00 -12.83 1.89
N GLU A 36 17.76 -12.91 0.79
CA GLU A 36 18.67 -14.03 0.48
C GLU A 36 17.98 -15.40 0.60
N VAL A 37 16.73 -15.50 0.13
CA VAL A 37 15.90 -16.70 0.26
C VAL A 37 16.45 -17.81 -0.62
N SER A 38 16.71 -18.97 -0.01
CA SER A 38 17.17 -20.16 -0.73
C SER A 38 16.22 -20.56 -1.86
N ASP A 39 16.76 -20.95 -3.02
CA ASP A 39 16.00 -21.52 -4.14
C ASP A 39 15.16 -22.75 -3.76
N SER A 40 15.53 -23.45 -2.68
CA SER A 40 14.79 -24.59 -2.17
C SER A 40 13.58 -24.22 -1.30
N ASP A 41 13.49 -22.96 -0.84
CA ASP A 41 12.36 -22.47 -0.06
C ASP A 41 11.15 -22.22 -0.98
N PRO A 42 10.03 -22.95 -0.78
CA PRO A 42 8.84 -22.81 -1.61
C PRO A 42 8.05 -21.52 -1.34
N ALA A 43 8.39 -20.75 -0.30
CA ALA A 43 7.69 -19.51 0.04
C ALA A 43 8.00 -18.40 -0.99
N PRO A 44 6.99 -17.83 -1.67
CA PRO A 44 7.22 -16.86 -2.74
C PRO A 44 7.89 -15.56 -2.25
N TYR A 45 7.77 -15.22 -0.97
CA TYR A 45 8.38 -14.02 -0.38
C TYR A 45 9.41 -14.36 0.71
N GLY A 46 9.80 -15.63 0.84
CA GLY A 46 10.45 -16.14 2.04
C GLY A 46 9.58 -16.00 3.29
N THR A 47 10.15 -16.30 4.47
CA THR A 47 9.46 -16.17 5.76
C THR A 47 10.28 -15.42 6.82
N ASP A 48 11.46 -14.90 6.47
CA ASP A 48 12.37 -14.24 7.43
C ASP A 48 12.07 -12.74 7.63
N TRP A 49 10.78 -12.40 7.67
CA TRP A 49 10.25 -11.05 7.89
C TRP A 49 9.00 -11.15 8.78
N ASP A 50 8.59 -10.06 9.41
CA ASP A 50 7.38 -10.00 10.24
C ASP A 50 6.24 -9.28 9.52
N VAL A 51 6.53 -8.13 8.90
CA VAL A 51 5.53 -7.31 8.17
C VAL A 51 6.10 -6.78 6.84
N ILE A 52 5.29 -6.78 5.77
CA ILE A 52 5.60 -6.09 4.51
C ILE A 52 4.45 -5.15 4.17
N TRP A 53 4.66 -3.82 4.18
CA TRP A 53 3.70 -2.86 3.65
C TRP A 53 3.74 -2.82 2.13
N ILE A 54 2.59 -3.07 1.51
CA ILE A 54 2.41 -2.92 0.06
C ILE A 54 1.37 -1.84 -0.27
N GLY A 55 0.65 -1.34 0.73
CA GLY A 55 -0.25 -0.20 0.65
C GLY A 55 -0.09 0.69 1.88
N HIS A 56 0.26 1.95 1.66
CA HIS A 56 0.50 2.95 2.69
C HIS A 56 0.26 4.36 2.10
N CYS A 57 0.06 5.36 2.95
CA CYS A 57 -0.11 6.75 2.51
C CYS A 57 1.23 7.51 2.42
N GLY A 58 2.25 7.06 3.16
CA GLY A 58 3.58 7.63 3.09
C GLY A 58 4.65 6.74 3.71
N GLU A 59 5.85 6.85 3.16
CA GLU A 59 7.09 6.23 3.60
C GLU A 59 8.24 7.12 3.06
N LYS A 60 9.37 7.15 3.75
CA LYS A 60 10.58 7.79 3.25
C LYS A 60 11.52 6.77 2.64
N ALA A 61 12.20 7.12 1.56
CA ALA A 61 13.37 6.37 1.15
C ALA A 61 14.55 6.82 2.02
N GLU A 62 15.28 5.86 2.58
CA GLU A 62 16.52 6.10 3.32
C GLU A 62 17.54 5.03 2.94
N ASP A 63 18.82 5.32 3.15
CA ASP A 63 19.94 4.42 2.91
C ASP A 63 19.97 3.28 3.96
N SER A 64 18.95 2.43 3.88
CA SER A 64 18.75 1.21 4.66
C SER A 64 18.87 -0.02 3.76
N ALA A 65 18.81 -1.24 4.30
CA ALA A 65 18.81 -2.44 3.46
C ALA A 65 17.62 -2.40 2.48
N HIS A 66 17.91 -2.32 1.18
CA HIS A 66 16.91 -2.14 0.13
C HIS A 66 17.30 -2.80 -1.19
N LEU A 67 16.29 -2.95 -2.06
CA LEU A 67 16.44 -3.39 -3.43
C LEU A 67 15.49 -2.58 -4.34
N ASP A 68 16.06 -1.93 -5.35
CA ASP A 68 15.30 -1.28 -6.41
C ASP A 68 15.01 -2.25 -7.54
N TYR A 69 13.75 -2.32 -7.96
CA TYR A 69 13.32 -3.20 -9.05
C TYR A 69 12.44 -2.47 -10.04
N ARG A 70 12.61 -2.80 -11.32
CA ARG A 70 11.88 -2.18 -12.42
C ARG A 70 10.41 -2.59 -12.38
N ASP A 71 9.53 -1.60 -12.38
CA ASP A 71 8.09 -1.79 -12.46
C ASP A 71 7.38 -0.72 -13.30
N ASP A 72 7.24 -0.97 -14.60
CA ASP A 72 6.53 -0.08 -15.54
C ASP A 72 5.02 0.08 -15.26
N SER A 73 4.49 -0.59 -14.23
CA SER A 73 3.10 -0.42 -13.81
C SER A 73 2.88 0.68 -12.78
N ARG A 74 3.94 1.18 -12.14
CA ARG A 74 3.81 2.28 -11.19
C ARG A 74 3.47 3.60 -11.89
N VAL A 75 2.88 4.54 -11.14
CA VAL A 75 2.72 5.94 -11.58
C VAL A 75 4.10 6.57 -11.83
N THR A 76 4.19 7.53 -12.75
CA THR A 76 5.44 8.31 -12.94
C THR A 76 5.76 9.11 -11.68
N THR A 77 7.04 9.44 -11.47
CA THR A 77 7.41 10.28 -10.32
C THR A 77 6.67 11.61 -10.35
N ASP A 78 6.57 12.24 -11.52
CA ASP A 78 5.81 13.49 -11.71
C ASP A 78 4.32 13.35 -11.43
N GLY A 79 3.71 12.23 -11.85
CA GLY A 79 2.30 11.93 -11.61
C GLY A 79 1.97 11.44 -10.20
N PHE A 80 2.97 11.15 -9.36
CA PHE A 80 2.69 10.70 -8.00
C PHE A 80 2.04 11.82 -7.17
N HIS A 81 0.99 11.46 -6.44
CA HIS A 81 0.25 12.33 -5.54
C HIS A 81 0.27 11.79 -4.11
N GLY A 82 0.74 12.65 -3.20
CA GLY A 82 0.86 12.34 -1.79
C GLY A 82 1.97 13.19 -1.17
N PHE A 83 1.87 13.42 0.14
CA PHE A 83 2.86 14.22 0.87
C PHE A 83 4.26 13.59 0.84
N SER A 84 4.33 12.26 0.69
CA SER A 84 5.57 11.47 0.72
C SER A 84 6.40 11.57 -0.56
N LYS A 85 5.90 12.16 -1.66
CA LYS A 85 6.63 12.24 -2.94
C LYS A 85 8.07 12.72 -2.78
N LYS A 86 8.24 13.85 -2.07
CA LYS A 86 9.54 14.48 -1.85
C LYS A 86 10.46 13.69 -0.92
N LEU A 87 9.94 12.67 -0.23
CA LEU A 87 10.69 11.82 0.67
C LEU A 87 11.37 10.64 -0.03
N TRP A 88 11.09 10.42 -1.32
CA TRP A 88 11.68 9.30 -2.07
C TRP A 88 11.99 9.60 -3.54
N MET A 89 11.46 10.69 -4.13
CA MET A 89 11.60 10.97 -5.57
C MET A 89 13.03 11.11 -6.08
N ASP A 90 13.96 11.57 -5.23
CA ASP A 90 15.36 11.73 -5.59
C ASP A 90 16.19 10.46 -5.30
N GLU A 91 15.62 9.52 -4.55
CA GLU A 91 16.29 8.29 -4.09
C GLU A 91 15.95 7.08 -4.95
N ILE A 92 14.75 7.03 -5.52
CA ILE A 92 14.24 5.88 -6.28
C ILE A 92 14.15 6.24 -7.77
N PRO A 93 14.84 5.52 -8.66
CA PRO A 93 14.84 5.84 -10.09
C PRO A 93 13.46 5.82 -10.76
N GLU A 94 13.34 6.54 -11.87
CA GLU A 94 12.14 6.47 -12.72
C GLU A 94 11.86 5.01 -13.14
N SER A 95 10.59 4.62 -13.26
CA SER A 95 10.15 3.24 -13.53
C SER A 95 10.60 2.17 -12.52
N HIS A 96 11.09 2.53 -11.32
CA HIS A 96 11.44 1.56 -10.27
C HIS A 96 10.57 1.71 -9.02
N ARG A 97 10.33 0.59 -8.33
CA ARG A 97 9.91 0.58 -6.93
C ARG A 97 11.10 0.10 -6.09
N ARG A 98 11.14 0.53 -4.83
CA ARG A 98 12.08 0.08 -3.81
C ARG A 98 11.36 -0.83 -2.84
N LEU A 99 11.91 -2.01 -2.58
CA LEU A 99 11.62 -2.77 -1.35
C LEU A 99 12.72 -2.43 -0.35
N GLN A 100 12.38 -1.90 0.81
CA GLN A 100 13.36 -1.46 1.83
C GLN A 100 12.91 -1.87 3.22
N ALA A 101 13.85 -1.91 4.16
CA ALA A 101 13.52 -1.90 5.58
C ALA A 101 12.57 -0.72 5.87
N ALA A 102 11.50 -0.98 6.63
CA ALA A 102 10.51 0.03 6.97
C ALA A 102 11.16 1.11 7.83
N VAL A 103 10.92 2.39 7.50
CA VAL A 103 11.56 3.49 8.21
C VAL A 103 10.53 4.39 8.90
N GLN A 104 9.45 4.73 8.20
CA GLN A 104 8.32 5.45 8.75
C GLN A 104 7.05 5.21 7.89
N PRO A 105 6.60 3.95 7.72
CA PRO A 105 5.35 3.69 7.01
C PRO A 105 4.17 4.17 7.85
N ILE A 106 3.25 4.91 7.23
CA ILE A 106 2.00 5.35 7.85
C ILE A 106 0.83 4.86 7.00
N CYS A 107 -0.32 4.62 7.64
CA CYS A 107 -1.47 3.92 7.11
C CYS A 107 -1.21 2.41 6.89
N THR A 108 -2.29 1.62 6.93
CA THR A 108 -2.25 0.15 6.79
C THR A 108 -3.11 -0.36 5.65
N PHE A 109 -3.25 0.43 4.58
CA PHE A 109 -4.09 0.11 3.41
C PHE A 109 -3.91 -1.35 2.96
N ALA A 110 -2.66 -1.80 2.86
CA ALA A 110 -2.38 -3.22 2.71
C ALA A 110 -1.02 -3.60 3.28
N TYR A 111 -0.98 -4.68 4.07
CA TYR A 111 0.25 -5.26 4.58
C TYR A 111 0.18 -6.78 4.66
N ALA A 112 1.28 -7.43 4.32
CA ALA A 112 1.48 -8.85 4.57
C ALA A 112 2.09 -9.05 5.95
N VAL A 113 1.77 -10.18 6.60
CA VAL A 113 2.25 -10.53 7.94
C VAL A 113 2.55 -12.03 8.01
N THR A 114 3.65 -12.42 8.66
CA THR A 114 3.89 -13.84 8.98
C THR A 114 3.07 -14.26 10.20
N ALA A 115 2.82 -15.56 10.37
CA ALA A 115 2.16 -16.06 11.57
C ALA A 115 2.92 -15.68 12.86
N ALA A 116 4.26 -15.67 12.81
CA ALA A 116 5.11 -15.20 13.90
C ALA A 116 5.00 -13.68 14.12
N GLY A 117 5.05 -12.89 13.04
CA GLY A 117 4.83 -11.44 13.10
C GLY A 117 3.48 -11.08 13.69
N ALA A 118 2.41 -11.78 13.30
CA ALA A 118 1.07 -11.57 13.84
C ALA A 118 1.00 -11.85 15.35
N GLN A 119 1.70 -12.88 15.85
CA GLN A 119 1.78 -13.14 17.29
C GLN A 119 2.51 -12.03 18.04
N LYS A 120 3.63 -11.52 17.49
CA LYS A 120 4.35 -10.37 18.08
C LYS A 120 3.48 -9.11 18.10
N ILE A 121 2.72 -8.85 17.04
CA ILE A 121 1.76 -7.74 16.96
C ILE A 121 0.70 -7.90 18.06
N LEU A 122 0.07 -9.07 18.20
CA LEU A 122 -0.92 -9.31 19.25
C LEU A 122 -0.35 -9.14 20.67
N GLN A 123 0.91 -9.52 20.88
CA GLN A 123 1.58 -9.36 22.17
C GLN A 123 1.90 -7.90 22.52
N THR A 124 2.15 -7.05 21.52
CA THR A 124 2.68 -5.69 21.72
C THR A 124 1.66 -4.57 21.43
N LEU A 125 0.59 -4.89 20.69
CA LEU A 125 -0.46 -3.96 20.27
C LEU A 125 -1.88 -4.50 20.54
N GLY A 126 -2.03 -5.78 20.88
CA GLY A 126 -3.35 -6.41 21.06
C GLY A 126 -4.12 -5.96 22.28
N SER A 127 -3.47 -5.34 23.27
CA SER A 127 -4.12 -4.70 24.42
C SER A 127 -4.83 -3.39 24.06
N GLY A 128 -4.50 -2.78 22.92
CA GLY A 128 -4.79 -1.39 22.65
C GLY A 128 -3.90 -0.47 23.49
N GLU A 129 -3.43 0.61 22.88
CA GLU A 129 -2.61 1.65 23.51
C GLU A 129 -3.19 3.03 23.17
N ASP A 130 -2.62 4.11 23.69
CA ASP A 130 -3.08 5.50 23.48
C ASP A 130 -2.72 6.08 22.08
N GLU A 131 -2.52 5.23 21.07
CA GLU A 131 -2.15 5.63 19.70
C GLU A 131 -2.92 4.84 18.62
N ALA A 132 -2.96 5.38 17.40
CA ALA A 132 -3.56 4.70 16.26
C ALA A 132 -2.77 3.44 15.91
N PHE A 133 -3.47 2.40 15.42
CA PHE A 133 -2.87 1.09 15.14
C PHE A 133 -1.68 1.16 14.17
N ASP A 134 -1.79 1.96 13.11
CA ASP A 134 -0.76 2.13 12.09
C ASP A 134 0.51 2.78 12.67
N VAL A 135 0.35 3.83 13.48
CA VAL A 135 1.45 4.50 14.19
C VAL A 135 2.09 3.55 15.20
N GLY A 136 1.27 2.82 15.96
CA GLY A 136 1.77 1.81 16.90
C GLY A 136 2.59 0.73 16.19
N LEU A 137 2.10 0.22 15.06
CA LEU A 137 2.80 -0.78 14.25
C LEU A 137 4.10 -0.23 13.65
N GLN A 138 4.09 1.00 13.13
CA GLN A 138 5.29 1.71 12.69
C GLN A 138 6.36 1.75 13.80
N HIS A 139 6.00 2.13 15.03
CA HIS A 139 6.94 2.18 16.14
C HIS A 139 7.59 0.82 16.47
N ARG A 140 6.86 -0.29 16.32
CA ARG A 140 7.41 -1.64 16.57
C ARG A 140 8.35 -2.10 15.45
N CYS A 141 8.17 -1.58 14.24
CA CYS A 141 9.10 -1.78 13.14
C CYS A 141 10.39 -0.97 13.32
N THR A 142 10.28 0.30 13.72
CA THR A 142 11.45 1.18 13.86
C THR A 142 12.30 0.88 15.10
N ASN A 143 11.71 0.28 16.13
CA ASN A 143 12.40 -0.12 17.35
C ASN A 143 12.92 -1.57 17.31
N GLU A 144 12.98 -2.19 16.13
CA GLU A 144 13.50 -3.56 15.87
C GLU A 144 12.74 -4.71 16.58
N PHE A 145 11.55 -4.47 17.13
CA PHE A 145 10.69 -5.56 17.64
C PHE A 145 10.10 -6.42 16.53
N LEU A 146 9.86 -5.81 15.37
CA LEU A 146 9.38 -6.45 14.15
C LEU A 146 10.36 -6.18 13.01
N ARG A 147 10.69 -7.22 12.25
CA ARG A 147 11.43 -7.10 11.00
C ARG A 147 10.48 -6.69 9.88
N CYS A 148 10.52 -5.42 9.54
CA CYS A 148 9.52 -4.81 8.66
C CYS A 148 10.13 -4.29 7.38
N TYR A 149 9.38 -4.41 6.30
CA TYR A 149 9.75 -3.87 5.00
C TYR A 149 8.58 -3.10 4.37
N THR A 150 8.89 -2.14 3.50
CA THR A 150 7.91 -1.34 2.76
C THR A 150 8.26 -1.32 1.28
N VAL A 151 7.23 -1.31 0.43
CA VAL A 151 7.36 -1.05 -1.01
C VAL A 151 7.06 0.42 -1.31
N VAL A 152 8.04 1.15 -1.86
CA VAL A 152 7.92 2.58 -2.21
C VAL A 152 8.16 2.81 -3.70
N PRO A 153 7.30 3.54 -4.42
CA PRO A 153 5.92 3.85 -4.06
C PRO A 153 5.08 2.57 -3.88
N GLN A 154 3.92 2.70 -3.24
CA GLN A 154 3.02 1.61 -2.86
C GLN A 154 2.33 0.91 -4.05
N ILE A 155 2.04 -0.39 -3.91
CA ILE A 155 1.33 -1.22 -4.91
C ILE A 155 -0.18 -1.00 -4.82
N MET A 156 -0.71 -0.91 -3.60
CA MET A 156 -2.14 -0.73 -3.32
C MET A 156 -2.40 0.64 -2.72
N GLN A 157 -3.55 1.23 -3.04
CA GLN A 157 -3.93 2.54 -2.51
C GLN A 157 -5.44 2.59 -2.20
N HIS A 158 -5.82 3.42 -1.24
CA HIS A 158 -7.22 3.74 -0.97
C HIS A 158 -7.93 4.29 -2.23
N TYR A 159 -9.09 3.74 -2.54
CA TYR A 159 -10.07 4.26 -3.49
C TYR A 159 -10.93 5.37 -2.87
N GLU A 160 -10.92 6.55 -3.48
CA GLU A 160 -11.70 7.71 -3.04
C GLU A 160 -12.92 7.93 -3.96
N PRO A 161 -14.16 7.79 -3.47
CA PRO A 161 -15.36 8.17 -4.20
C PRO A 161 -15.37 9.65 -4.57
N LYS A 162 -16.16 9.99 -5.59
CA LYS A 162 -16.29 11.36 -6.09
C LYS A 162 -16.63 12.36 -4.97
N GLN A 163 -15.89 13.47 -4.93
CA GLN A 163 -16.18 14.61 -4.05
C GLN A 163 -17.67 15.02 -4.18
N GLY A 164 -18.37 15.12 -3.05
CA GLY A 164 -19.79 15.47 -2.97
C GLY A 164 -20.73 14.34 -2.56
N LEU A 165 -20.25 13.09 -2.44
CA LEU A 165 -21.03 11.96 -1.93
C LEU A 165 -20.88 11.73 -0.40
N GLY A 166 -20.20 12.64 0.31
CA GLY A 166 -19.94 12.54 1.74
C GLY A 166 -18.78 11.58 2.09
N TYR A 167 -18.54 11.37 3.38
CA TYR A 167 -17.39 10.60 3.89
C TYR A 167 -17.58 9.10 3.78
N VAL A 168 -16.68 8.40 3.11
CA VAL A 168 -16.72 6.93 2.97
C VAL A 168 -16.50 6.21 4.31
N SER A 169 -15.73 6.82 5.20
CA SER A 169 -15.28 6.22 6.46
C SER A 169 -15.66 7.09 7.66
N ASN A 170 -15.88 6.43 8.81
CA ASN A 170 -16.06 7.11 10.09
C ASN A 170 -14.84 7.95 10.50
N ILE A 171 -13.64 7.60 10.03
CA ILE A 171 -12.38 8.33 10.31
C ILE A 171 -12.37 9.69 9.59
N ASN A 172 -12.94 9.74 8.39
CA ASN A 172 -12.98 10.95 7.57
C ASN A 172 -14.06 11.95 8.04
N LYS A 173 -14.88 11.61 9.05
CA LYS A 173 -15.86 12.55 9.66
C LYS A 173 -15.20 13.76 10.29
N GLU A 174 -13.97 13.65 10.77
CA GLU A 174 -13.23 14.77 11.37
C GLU A 174 -12.63 15.71 10.31
N SER A 175 -12.46 15.22 9.07
CA SER A 175 -11.86 15.96 7.95
C SER A 175 -12.87 16.80 7.15
N GLY A 176 -14.16 16.80 7.51
CA GLY A 176 -15.06 17.87 7.09
C GLY A 176 -16.53 17.75 7.47
N TYR A 177 -17.36 18.57 6.81
CA TYR A 177 -18.79 18.75 7.07
C TYR A 177 -19.68 17.94 6.11
N GLY A 178 -20.53 17.02 6.61
CA GLY A 178 -21.58 16.36 5.81
C GLY A 178 -22.06 14.98 6.30
N LYS A 179 -23.12 14.45 5.68
CA LYS A 179 -23.57 13.04 5.84
C LYS A 179 -23.02 12.20 4.71
N SER A 180 -22.51 11.01 5.02
CA SER A 180 -22.11 10.00 4.03
C SER A 180 -23.32 9.49 3.25
N ALA A 181 -23.15 9.25 1.95
CA ALA A 181 -24.06 8.42 1.18
C ALA A 181 -24.01 6.95 1.67
N SER A 182 -25.05 6.16 1.44
CA SER A 182 -25.04 4.74 1.81
C SER A 182 -23.96 3.97 1.03
N ASP A 183 -23.45 2.87 1.60
CA ASP A 183 -22.46 1.98 0.97
C ASP A 183 -22.87 1.52 -0.44
N GLU A 184 -24.18 1.31 -0.67
CA GLU A 184 -24.70 0.96 -2.00
C GLU A 184 -24.45 2.07 -3.05
N VAL A 185 -24.58 3.33 -2.64
CA VAL A 185 -24.36 4.50 -3.51
C VAL A 185 -22.88 4.72 -3.71
N LEU A 186 -22.09 4.63 -2.64
CA LEU A 186 -20.63 4.77 -2.69
C LEU A 186 -19.99 3.68 -3.55
N GLY A 187 -20.44 2.42 -3.41
CA GLY A 187 -19.94 1.29 -4.19
C GLY A 187 -20.27 1.37 -5.68
N LYS A 188 -21.30 2.14 -6.07
CA LYS A 188 -21.71 2.36 -7.47
C LYS A 188 -21.21 3.68 -8.06
N ALA A 189 -20.57 4.52 -7.26
CA ALA A 189 -20.06 5.80 -7.72
C ALA A 189 -18.61 5.68 -8.17
N MET A 190 -18.34 6.07 -9.41
CA MET A 190 -16.97 6.16 -9.92
C MET A 190 -16.22 7.29 -9.20
N GLY A 191 -15.09 6.91 -8.60
CA GLY A 191 -14.17 7.75 -7.86
C GLY A 191 -12.80 7.78 -8.54
N LEU A 192 -11.75 7.81 -7.74
CA LEU A 192 -10.36 7.76 -8.17
C LEU A 192 -9.53 6.91 -7.22
N THR A 193 -8.45 6.34 -7.73
CA THR A 193 -7.44 5.65 -6.92
C THR A 193 -6.11 6.33 -7.20
N SER A 194 -5.63 7.10 -6.22
CA SER A 194 -4.36 7.82 -6.37
C SER A 194 -3.20 6.86 -6.66
N ASN A 195 -2.25 7.26 -7.50
CA ASN A 195 -1.02 6.50 -7.78
C ASN A 195 -1.19 5.09 -8.40
N VAL A 196 -2.43 4.69 -8.72
CA VAL A 196 -2.76 3.43 -9.43
C VAL A 196 -3.13 3.77 -10.86
N VAL A 197 -2.31 3.34 -11.82
CA VAL A 197 -2.44 3.73 -13.23
C VAL A 197 -3.66 3.09 -13.90
N GLN A 198 -3.92 1.80 -13.65
CA GLN A 198 -5.07 1.07 -14.20
C GLN A 198 -5.88 0.45 -13.07
N SER A 199 -6.68 1.27 -12.37
CA SER A 199 -7.57 0.84 -11.28
C SER A 199 -8.40 -0.40 -11.63
N ALA A 200 -8.27 -1.45 -10.83
CA ALA A 200 -9.02 -2.69 -10.98
C ALA A 200 -10.50 -2.46 -10.66
N ARG A 201 -10.81 -1.71 -9.61
CA ARG A 201 -12.18 -1.34 -9.24
C ARG A 201 -12.89 -0.60 -10.37
N CYS A 202 -12.22 0.38 -10.99
CA CYS A 202 -12.82 1.14 -12.06
C CYS A 202 -13.00 0.34 -13.34
N LYS A 203 -12.03 -0.52 -13.67
CA LYS A 203 -12.16 -1.43 -14.80
C LYS A 203 -13.33 -2.40 -14.60
N ALA A 204 -13.48 -2.95 -13.40
CA ALA A 204 -14.50 -3.96 -13.11
C ALA A 204 -15.92 -3.37 -13.00
N LEU A 205 -16.08 -2.21 -12.39
CA LEU A 205 -17.40 -1.62 -12.10
C LEU A 205 -17.89 -0.66 -13.19
N PHE A 206 -16.98 -0.01 -13.92
CA PHE A 206 -17.32 1.07 -14.85
C PHE A 206 -16.74 0.90 -16.26
N ASP A 207 -15.95 -0.16 -16.50
CA ASP A 207 -15.17 -0.35 -17.74
C ASP A 207 -14.33 0.89 -18.13
N ALA A 208 -13.80 1.59 -17.12
CA ALA A 208 -13.09 2.86 -17.28
C ALA A 208 -11.68 2.84 -16.67
N GLN A 209 -10.80 3.70 -17.18
CA GLN A 209 -9.57 4.07 -16.50
C GLN A 209 -9.87 5.28 -15.60
N CYS A 210 -9.88 5.07 -14.28
CA CYS A 210 -10.08 6.17 -13.35
C CYS A 210 -8.92 7.17 -13.41
N LEU A 211 -9.24 8.43 -13.11
CA LEU A 211 -8.29 9.54 -13.19
C LEU A 211 -7.18 9.34 -12.15
N SER A 212 -5.96 9.03 -12.61
CA SER A 212 -4.77 9.16 -11.78
C SER A 212 -4.61 10.63 -11.40
N PRO A 213 -4.35 10.99 -10.13
CA PRO A 213 -4.03 12.36 -9.77
C PRO A 213 -2.88 12.88 -10.64
N GLY A 214 -2.99 14.12 -11.13
CA GLY A 214 -2.08 14.70 -12.12
C GLY A 214 -2.57 14.63 -13.57
N THR A 215 -3.64 13.89 -13.89
CA THR A 215 -4.38 14.15 -15.13
C THR A 215 -5.21 15.42 -14.95
N ASP A 216 -4.75 16.53 -15.52
CA ASP A 216 -5.63 17.66 -15.80
C ASP A 216 -6.84 17.15 -16.58
N ARG A 217 -8.04 17.68 -16.29
CA ARG A 217 -9.28 17.27 -16.98
C ARG A 217 -9.16 17.38 -18.50
N ASP A 218 -8.29 18.25 -18.98
CA ASP A 218 -8.12 18.59 -20.40
C ASP A 218 -7.12 17.69 -21.15
N TYR A 219 -6.41 16.77 -20.49
CA TYR A 219 -5.38 15.96 -21.17
C TYR A 219 -5.92 14.85 -22.06
N TRP A 220 -7.19 14.44 -21.90
CA TRP A 220 -7.77 13.34 -22.69
C TRP A 220 -8.77 13.77 -23.76
N GLY A 221 -8.92 15.07 -24.03
CA GLY A 221 -9.56 15.56 -25.25
C GLY A 221 -10.95 15.00 -25.55
N TYR A 222 -11.82 14.92 -24.53
CA TYR A 222 -13.26 14.72 -24.69
C TYR A 222 -14.03 15.82 -23.98
#